data_AF-A0A0B1RWD2-F1
#
_entry.id   AF-A0A0B1RWD2-F1
#
_cell.length_a   1.000
_cell.length_b   1.000
_cell.length_c   1.000
_cell.angle_alpha   90.00
_cell.angle_beta   90.00
_cell.angle_gamma   90.00
#
_symmetry.space_group_name_H-M   'P 1'
#
loop_
_entity.id
_entity.type
_entity.pdbx_description
1 polymer ?
#
loop_
_entity_poly.entity_id
_entity_poly.type
_entity_poly.pdbx_seq_one_letter_code
_entity_poly.pdbx_strand_id
1 'polypeptide(L)'
;MGTIGLEILEQVPDLDAIFVAVGGGGMASGVAAYVSEVRPNVQIYLVEPEGKELSVYLNEGKLIPENDVLDTIADGIRVLKVGENCYPVLKRTSSDKVITVTEQEIRDALKLIWTRTKQRVEPTAAVPLAGLLKVSPAQLGLRKVVVVLCGGNVDLDFIP
;
A
#
# COMPACT_ATOMS: atom_id res chain seq x y z
N MET A 1 1.84 -13.04 4.53
CA MET A 1 0.36 -13.00 4.61
C MET A 1 -0.23 -13.15 3.21
N GLY A 2 -0.23 -14.36 2.65
CA GLY A 2 -0.77 -14.62 1.30
C GLY A 2 -2.28 -14.84 1.25
N THR A 3 -2.89 -15.17 2.40
CA THR A 3 -4.33 -15.45 2.52
C THR A 3 -5.20 -14.25 2.15
N ILE A 4 -4.76 -13.03 2.42
CA ILE A 4 -5.44 -11.80 1.97
C ILE A 4 -5.60 -11.79 0.44
N GLY A 5 -4.56 -12.21 -0.30
CA GLY A 5 -4.63 -12.30 -1.75
C GLY A 5 -5.63 -13.35 -2.23
N LEU A 6 -5.70 -14.50 -1.55
CA LEU A 6 -6.70 -15.54 -1.79
C LEU A 6 -8.12 -15.00 -1.60
N GLU A 7 -8.40 -14.43 -0.43
CA GLU A 7 -9.72 -13.90 -0.07
C GLU A 7 -10.17 -12.81 -1.06
N ILE A 8 -9.27 -11.90 -1.43
CA ILE A 8 -9.55 -10.85 -2.41
C ILE A 8 -9.95 -11.44 -3.77
N LEU A 9 -9.23 -12.46 -4.26
CA LEU A 9 -9.52 -13.07 -5.55
C LEU A 9 -10.82 -13.89 -5.55
N GLU A 10 -11.20 -14.46 -4.41
CA GLU A 10 -12.50 -15.15 -4.24
C GLU A 10 -13.66 -14.15 -4.19
N GLN A 11 -13.50 -13.04 -3.46
CA GLN A 11 -14.55 -12.04 -3.26
C GLN A 11 -14.72 -11.10 -4.47
N VAL A 12 -13.64 -10.85 -5.21
CA VAL A 12 -13.60 -9.90 -6.34
C VAL A 12 -12.89 -10.55 -7.55
N PRO A 13 -13.52 -11.54 -8.21
CA PRO A 13 -12.85 -12.38 -9.21
C PRO A 13 -12.47 -11.66 -10.51
N ASP A 14 -12.99 -10.47 -10.77
CA ASP A 14 -12.78 -9.66 -11.97
C ASP A 14 -12.09 -8.32 -11.67
N LEU A 15 -11.29 -8.27 -10.60
CA LEU A 15 -10.50 -7.09 -10.24
C LEU A 15 -9.31 -6.87 -11.19
N ASP A 16 -8.95 -5.61 -11.41
CA ASP A 16 -7.82 -5.17 -12.24
C ASP A 16 -6.56 -4.90 -11.41
N ALA A 17 -6.72 -4.28 -10.23
CA ALA A 17 -5.60 -3.97 -9.35
C ALA A 17 -5.90 -3.99 -7.84
N ILE A 18 -4.85 -4.22 -7.04
CA ILE A 18 -4.85 -4.13 -5.58
C ILE A 18 -3.87 -3.06 -5.14
N PHE A 19 -4.29 -2.18 -4.25
CA PHE A 19 -3.47 -1.13 -3.64
C PHE A 19 -3.15 -1.53 -2.19
N VAL A 20 -1.87 -1.54 -1.84
CA VAL A 20 -1.38 -1.97 -0.53
C VAL A 20 -0.34 -1.01 0.04
N ALA A 21 -0.39 -0.77 1.35
CA ALA A 21 0.61 0.03 2.04
C ALA A 21 1.86 -0.82 2.29
N VAL A 22 3.03 -0.20 2.25
CA VAL A 22 4.31 -0.92 2.44
C VAL A 22 5.11 -0.34 3.59
N GLY A 23 5.20 -1.11 4.68
CA GLY A 23 6.20 -0.94 5.75
C GLY A 23 7.39 -1.84 5.48
N GLY A 24 7.57 -2.87 6.32
CA GLY A 24 8.60 -3.91 6.11
C GLY A 24 8.28 -4.90 5.00
N GLY A 25 7.12 -4.79 4.34
CA GLY A 25 6.78 -5.55 3.14
C GLY A 25 6.13 -6.92 3.36
N GLY A 26 5.95 -7.41 4.59
CA GLY A 26 5.42 -8.76 4.85
C GLY A 26 3.97 -8.99 4.36
N MET A 27 3.11 -7.98 4.49
CA MET A 27 1.74 -8.02 3.95
C MET A 27 1.78 -7.89 2.42
N ALA A 28 2.39 -6.82 1.91
CA ALA A 28 2.44 -6.53 0.48
C ALA A 28 3.09 -7.66 -0.34
N SER A 29 4.20 -8.23 0.13
CA SER A 29 4.86 -9.37 -0.54
C SER A 29 4.02 -10.64 -0.47
N GLY A 30 3.28 -10.89 0.62
CA GLY A 30 2.36 -12.02 0.71
C GLY A 30 1.23 -11.93 -0.32
N VAL A 31 0.57 -10.77 -0.39
CA VAL A 31 -0.47 -10.50 -1.38
C VAL A 31 0.11 -10.61 -2.80
N ALA A 32 1.23 -9.95 -3.06
CA ALA A 32 1.86 -9.94 -4.38
C ALA A 32 2.31 -11.33 -4.84
N ALA A 33 2.92 -12.12 -3.96
CA ALA A 33 3.34 -13.48 -4.27
C ALA A 33 2.16 -14.34 -4.74
N TYR A 34 1.09 -14.39 -3.95
CA TYR A 34 -0.08 -15.20 -4.26
C TYR A 34 -0.81 -14.71 -5.52
N VAL A 35 -1.10 -13.41 -5.59
CA VAL A 35 -1.89 -12.85 -6.69
C VAL A 35 -1.14 -12.92 -8.02
N SER A 36 0.16 -12.65 -8.04
CA SER A 36 0.95 -12.73 -9.29
C SER A 36 1.07 -14.15 -9.84
N GLU A 37 0.98 -15.18 -8.99
CA GLU A 37 1.01 -16.58 -9.39
C GLU A 37 -0.35 -17.04 -9.93
N VAL A 38 -1.44 -16.71 -9.22
CA VAL A 38 -2.80 -17.19 -9.56
C VAL A 38 -3.45 -16.33 -10.65
N ARG A 39 -3.20 -15.02 -10.66
CA ARG A 39 -3.81 -14.03 -11.57
C ARG A 39 -2.78 -13.00 -12.02
N PRO A 40 -1.83 -13.35 -12.90
CA PRO A 40 -0.71 -12.49 -13.31
C PRO A 40 -1.14 -11.17 -13.98
N ASN A 41 -2.38 -11.08 -14.47
CA ASN A 41 -2.93 -9.85 -15.06
C ASN A 41 -3.38 -8.83 -14.01
N VAL A 42 -3.55 -9.23 -12.75
CA VAL A 42 -3.93 -8.33 -11.66
C VAL A 42 -2.70 -7.55 -11.21
N GLN A 43 -2.80 -6.22 -11.25
CA GLN A 43 -1.70 -5.34 -10.89
C GLN A 43 -1.65 -5.10 -9.38
N ILE A 44 -0.44 -5.06 -8.82
CA ILE A 44 -0.23 -4.74 -7.40
C ILE A 44 0.49 -3.40 -7.30
N TYR A 45 -0.24 -2.40 -6.82
CA TYR A 45 0.30 -1.08 -6.53
C TYR A 45 0.73 -0.98 -5.08
N LEU A 46 2.00 -0.66 -4.88
CA LEU A 46 2.57 -0.35 -3.59
C LEU A 46 2.37 1.14 -3.34
N VAL A 47 1.87 1.50 -2.17
CA VAL A 47 1.68 2.90 -1.79
C VAL A 47 2.51 3.21 -0.55
N GLU A 48 3.23 4.32 -0.61
CA GLU A 48 4.16 4.75 0.42
C GLU A 48 4.03 6.26 0.72
N PRO A 49 4.40 6.71 1.93
CA PRO A 49 4.54 8.13 2.21
C PRO A 49 5.80 8.70 1.55
N GLU A 50 5.78 10.01 1.31
CA GLU A 50 6.96 10.77 0.87
C GLU A 50 8.17 10.53 1.77
N GLY A 51 9.36 10.45 1.16
CA GLY A 51 10.63 10.20 1.85
C GLY A 51 10.98 8.72 2.04
N LYS A 52 10.09 7.78 1.68
CA LYS A 52 10.41 6.34 1.78
C LYS A 52 11.31 5.81 0.66
N GLU A 53 11.14 6.33 -0.57
CA GLU A 53 11.96 5.97 -1.74
C GLU A 53 11.94 4.47 -2.10
N LEU A 54 10.83 3.74 -1.86
CA LEU A 54 10.75 2.30 -2.10
C LEU A 54 10.97 1.94 -3.57
N SER A 55 10.50 2.78 -4.51
CA SER A 55 10.71 2.55 -5.94
C SER A 55 12.20 2.50 -6.27
N VAL A 56 12.96 3.49 -5.81
CA VAL A 56 14.41 3.56 -5.98
C VAL A 56 15.06 2.34 -5.32
N TYR A 57 14.66 2.03 -4.08
CA TYR A 57 15.21 0.89 -3.35
C TYR A 57 14.96 -0.47 -4.05
N LEU A 58 13.76 -0.71 -4.56
CA LEU A 58 13.43 -1.96 -5.26
C LEU A 58 14.21 -2.09 -6.57
N ASN A 59 14.40 -1.00 -7.31
CA ASN A 59 15.11 -1.02 -8.58
C ASN A 59 16.64 -1.12 -8.39
N GLU A 60 17.22 -0.23 -7.57
CA GLU A 60 18.66 -0.08 -7.42
C GLU A 60 19.27 -0.93 -6.31
N GLY A 61 18.45 -1.40 -5.36
CA GLY A 61 18.92 -2.16 -4.20
C GLY A 61 19.62 -1.31 -3.14
N LYS A 62 19.56 0.01 -3.23
CA LYS A 62 20.18 0.96 -2.30
C LYS A 62 19.13 1.90 -1.71
N LEU A 63 19.25 2.19 -0.42
CA LEU A 63 18.46 3.19 0.30
C LEU A 63 19.34 4.41 0.54
N ILE A 64 18.80 5.61 0.27
CA ILE A 64 19.47 6.88 0.53
C ILE A 64 18.43 7.84 1.09
N PRO A 65 18.57 8.37 2.32
CA PRO A 65 19.60 8.11 3.35
C PRO A 65 19.31 6.87 4.23
N GLU A 66 20.34 6.39 4.95
CA GLU A 66 20.27 5.27 5.91
C GLU A 66 19.60 5.63 7.25
N ASN A 67 18.64 6.57 7.26
CA ASN A 67 17.83 6.80 8.45
C ASN A 67 16.77 5.69 8.53
N ASP A 68 16.67 4.99 9.67
CA ASP A 68 15.80 3.81 9.73
C ASP A 68 14.30 4.13 9.84
N VAL A 69 13.95 5.37 10.19
CA VAL A 69 12.59 5.76 10.56
C VAL A 69 12.15 7.01 9.80
N LEU A 70 11.06 6.86 9.06
CA LEU A 70 10.35 7.96 8.42
C LEU A 70 9.49 8.73 9.43
N ASP A 71 9.53 10.06 9.38
CA ASP A 71 8.58 10.90 10.10
C ASP A 71 7.29 11.04 9.29
N THR A 72 6.29 10.24 9.66
CA THR A 72 4.97 10.19 9.00
C THR A 72 3.88 9.86 10.02
N ILE A 73 2.65 10.33 9.76
CA ILE A 73 1.46 9.89 10.49
C ILE A 73 1.13 8.42 10.27
N ALA A 74 1.61 7.81 9.18
CA ALA A 74 1.47 6.39 8.89
C ALA A 74 2.51 5.57 9.67
N ASP A 75 2.33 5.53 10.99
CA ASP A 75 3.24 4.93 11.97
C ASP A 75 3.56 3.44 11.71
N GLY A 76 2.60 2.67 11.22
CA GLY A 76 2.76 1.25 10.90
C GLY A 76 3.70 0.95 9.73
N ILE A 77 4.14 1.97 8.98
CA ILE A 77 4.99 1.80 7.79
C ILE A 77 6.25 2.68 7.78
N ARG A 78 6.67 3.20 8.95
CA ARG A 78 7.84 4.09 9.09
C ARG A 78 9.18 3.48 8.68
N VAL A 79 9.29 2.15 8.67
CA VAL A 79 10.53 1.47 8.28
C VAL A 79 10.81 1.72 6.80
N LEU A 80 12.01 2.16 6.44
CA LEU A 80 12.34 2.41 5.03
C LEU A 80 12.62 1.12 4.27
N LYS A 81 13.35 0.19 4.91
CA LYS A 81 13.78 -1.07 4.30
C LYS A 81 12.70 -2.15 4.40
N VAL A 82 12.40 -2.78 3.27
CA VAL A 82 11.62 -4.03 3.27
C VAL A 82 12.48 -5.21 3.70
N GLY A 83 11.87 -6.21 4.37
CA GLY A 83 12.59 -7.40 4.83
C GLY A 83 13.22 -8.19 3.68
N GLU A 84 14.31 -8.90 3.96
CA GLU A 84 15.11 -9.62 2.95
C GLU A 84 14.28 -10.62 2.12
N ASN A 85 13.33 -11.31 2.76
CA ASN A 85 12.43 -12.24 2.09
C ASN A 85 11.32 -11.53 1.28
N CYS A 86 10.98 -10.30 1.64
CA CYS A 86 9.94 -9.51 0.96
C CYS A 86 10.49 -8.83 -0.30
N TYR A 87 11.74 -8.36 -0.24
CA TYR A 87 12.43 -7.64 -1.31
C TYR A 87 12.36 -8.33 -2.69
N PRO A 88 12.78 -9.59 -2.88
CA PRO A 88 12.79 -10.21 -4.21
C PRO A 88 11.39 -10.36 -4.81
N VAL A 89 10.37 -10.57 -3.97
CA VAL A 89 8.98 -10.64 -4.42
C VAL A 89 8.52 -9.28 -4.91
N LEU A 90 8.62 -8.24 -4.06
CA LEU A 90 8.17 -6.90 -4.39
C LEU A 90 8.93 -6.30 -5.58
N LYS A 91 10.23 -6.58 -5.69
CA LYS A 91 11.04 -6.17 -6.83
C LYS A 91 10.51 -6.76 -8.14
N ARG A 92 10.18 -8.06 -8.16
CA ARG A 92 9.71 -8.73 -9.37
C ARG A 92 8.28 -8.32 -9.75
N THR A 93 7.41 -8.08 -8.78
CA THR A 93 5.97 -7.89 -9.05
C THR A 93 5.56 -6.43 -9.22
N SER A 94 6.27 -5.50 -8.57
CA SER A 94 5.73 -4.16 -8.32
C SER A 94 6.77 -3.02 -8.28
N SER A 95 8.02 -3.24 -8.69
CA SER A 95 9.06 -2.19 -8.62
C SER A 95 8.78 -0.97 -9.49
N ASP A 96 7.93 -1.12 -10.51
CA ASP A 96 7.46 -0.09 -11.44
C ASP A 96 6.10 0.52 -11.02
N LYS A 97 5.49 0.00 -9.94
CA LYS A 97 4.11 0.32 -9.50
C LYS A 97 4.08 0.83 -8.06
N VAL A 98 5.00 1.74 -7.75
CA VAL A 98 5.06 2.41 -6.45
C VAL A 98 4.47 3.81 -6.59
N ILE A 99 3.53 4.16 -5.71
CA ILE A 99 2.89 5.46 -5.64
C ILE A 99 3.28 6.13 -4.32
N THR A 100 3.90 7.29 -4.41
CA THR A 100 4.29 8.10 -3.24
C THR A 100 3.20 9.12 -2.93
N VAL A 101 2.79 9.23 -1.66
CA VAL A 101 1.74 10.15 -1.19
C VAL A 101 2.23 11.08 -0.08
N THR A 102 1.72 12.30 -0.06
CA THR A 102 2.00 13.30 0.97
C THR A 102 1.24 13.00 2.26
N GLU A 103 1.69 13.55 3.38
CA GLU A 103 0.96 13.52 4.66
C GLU A 103 -0.46 14.09 4.53
N GLN A 104 -0.66 15.12 3.70
CA GLN A 104 -1.96 15.73 3.48
C GLN A 104 -2.91 14.79 2.71
N GLU A 105 -2.41 14.11 1.67
CA GLU A 105 -3.17 13.10 0.91
C GLU A 105 -3.61 11.93 1.81
N ILE A 106 -2.75 11.50 2.74
CA ILE A 106 -3.10 10.46 3.73
C ILE A 106 -4.23 10.95 4.65
N ARG A 107 -4.17 12.18 5.17
CA ARG A 107 -5.22 12.77 6.02
C ARG A 107 -6.55 12.88 5.29
N ASP A 108 -6.52 13.32 4.03
CA ASP A 108 -7.74 13.49 3.23
C ASP A 108 -8.38 12.13 2.89
N ALA A 109 -7.57 11.12 2.57
CA ALA A 109 -8.05 9.75 2.40
C ALA A 109 -8.65 9.19 3.69
N LEU A 110 -8.01 9.44 4.84
CA LEU A 110 -8.50 9.00 6.15
C LEU A 110 -9.86 9.63 6.48
N LYS A 111 -10.01 10.94 6.27
CA LYS A 111 -11.30 11.66 6.39
C LYS A 111 -12.36 11.06 5.49
N LEU A 112 -12.01 10.74 4.25
CA LEU A 112 -12.95 10.17 3.30
C LEU A 112 -13.42 8.78 3.75
N ILE A 113 -12.52 7.90 4.20
CA ILE A 113 -12.85 6.58 4.75
C ILE A 113 -13.82 6.74 5.91
N TRP A 114 -13.48 7.56 6.91
CA TRP A 114 -14.30 7.73 8.11
C TRP A 114 -15.69 8.32 7.77
N THR A 115 -15.75 9.29 6.89
CA THR A 115 -17.01 9.97 6.57
C THR A 115 -17.90 9.19 5.61
N ARG A 116 -17.34 8.37 4.71
CA ARG A 116 -18.10 7.63 3.68
C ARG A 116 -18.36 6.17 4.02
N THR A 117 -17.37 5.49 4.59
CA THR A 117 -17.52 4.06 4.96
C THR A 117 -17.95 3.87 6.41
N LYS A 118 -17.81 4.93 7.24
CA LYS A 118 -18.05 4.88 8.70
C LYS A 118 -17.14 3.91 9.44
N GLN A 119 -16.01 3.54 8.83
CA GLN A 119 -14.99 2.70 9.44
C GLN A 119 -13.90 3.57 10.06
N ARG A 120 -13.57 3.30 11.32
CA ARG A 120 -12.50 3.99 12.05
C ARG A 120 -11.19 3.25 11.85
N VAL A 121 -10.47 3.61 10.78
CA VAL A 121 -9.14 3.06 10.46
C VAL A 121 -8.02 3.97 10.96
N GLU A 122 -6.81 3.44 11.11
CA GLU A 122 -5.61 4.22 11.42
C GLU A 122 -5.02 4.89 10.15
N PRO A 123 -4.14 5.91 10.26
CA PRO A 123 -3.58 6.59 9.09
C PRO A 123 -2.88 5.65 8.10
N THR A 124 -2.16 4.64 8.59
CA THR A 124 -1.49 3.62 7.78
C THR A 124 -2.43 2.90 6.82
N ALA A 125 -3.65 2.60 7.26
CA ALA A 125 -4.66 1.94 6.45
C ALA A 125 -5.28 2.86 5.38
N ALA A 126 -5.16 4.18 5.52
CA ALA A 126 -5.62 5.14 4.52
C ALA A 126 -4.62 5.36 3.38
N VAL A 127 -3.34 5.02 3.57
CA VAL A 127 -2.28 5.20 2.58
C VAL A 127 -2.65 4.61 1.20
N PRO A 128 -3.19 3.39 1.08
CA PRO A 128 -3.49 2.82 -0.24
C PRO A 128 -4.62 3.56 -0.96
N LEU A 129 -5.59 4.10 -0.21
CA LEU A 129 -6.63 4.94 -0.79
C LEU A 129 -6.06 6.29 -1.24
N ALA A 130 -5.17 6.89 -0.47
CA ALA A 130 -4.49 8.13 -0.87
C ALA A 130 -3.78 7.94 -2.23
N GLY A 131 -3.09 6.81 -2.40
CA GLY A 131 -2.44 6.48 -3.67
C GLY A 131 -3.43 6.35 -4.82
N LEU A 132 -4.54 5.64 -4.59
CA LEU A 132 -5.61 5.47 -5.58
C LEU A 132 -6.21 6.83 -6.01
N LEU A 133 -6.47 7.72 -5.06
CA LEU A 133 -7.06 9.03 -5.32
C LEU A 133 -6.10 9.95 -6.08
N LYS A 134 -4.79 9.88 -5.77
CA LYS A 134 -3.74 10.67 -6.42
C LYS A 134 -3.61 10.36 -7.90
N VAL A 135 -3.54 9.07 -8.26
CA VAL A 135 -3.34 8.64 -9.65
C VAL A 135 -4.65 8.53 -10.43
N SER A 136 -5.79 8.39 -9.75
CA SER A 136 -7.10 8.09 -10.36
C SER A 136 -7.15 6.76 -11.14
N PRO A 137 -8.11 5.86 -10.87
CA PRO A 137 -8.26 4.60 -11.62
C PRO A 137 -8.32 4.80 -13.14
N ALA A 138 -8.96 5.88 -13.59
CA ALA A 138 -9.14 6.16 -15.02
C ALA A 138 -7.82 6.43 -15.76
N GLN A 139 -6.85 7.09 -15.12
CA GLN A 139 -5.54 7.34 -15.75
C GLN A 139 -4.74 6.04 -15.92
N LEU A 140 -4.99 5.07 -15.06
CA LEU A 140 -4.37 3.75 -15.09
C LEU A 140 -5.15 2.73 -15.94
N GLY A 141 -6.29 3.13 -16.52
CA GLY A 141 -7.18 2.22 -17.25
C GLY A 141 -7.84 1.15 -16.38
N LEU A 142 -7.88 1.36 -15.06
CA LEU A 142 -8.44 0.42 -14.08
C LEU A 142 -9.93 0.69 -13.89
N ARG A 143 -10.73 -0.38 -13.86
CA ARG A 143 -12.19 -0.33 -13.65
C ARG A 143 -12.59 -0.84 -12.28
N LYS A 144 -12.00 -1.94 -11.84
CA LYS A 144 -12.31 -2.59 -10.57
C LYS A 144 -11.04 -2.77 -9.76
N VAL A 145 -10.99 -2.12 -8.61
CA VAL A 145 -9.79 -2.09 -7.76
C VAL A 145 -10.15 -2.42 -6.33
N VAL A 146 -9.18 -2.97 -5.60
CA VAL A 146 -9.28 -3.25 -4.17
C VAL A 146 -8.26 -2.43 -3.42
N VAL A 147 -8.69 -1.82 -2.32
CA VAL A 147 -7.84 -1.05 -1.39
C VAL A 147 -7.79 -1.83 -0.09
N VAL A 148 -6.59 -2.19 0.36
CA VAL A 148 -6.42 -2.94 1.61
C VAL A 148 -6.36 -1.99 2.81
N LEU A 149 -7.40 -2.02 3.65
CA LEU A 149 -7.45 -1.31 4.93
C LEU A 149 -6.81 -2.20 6.01
N CYS A 150 -5.52 -1.99 6.28
CA CYS A 150 -4.71 -2.94 7.04
C CYS A 150 -4.82 -2.87 8.57
N GLY A 151 -5.39 -1.80 9.13
CA GLY A 151 -5.40 -1.55 10.57
C GLY A 151 -6.37 -0.47 11.01
N GLY A 152 -6.75 -0.52 12.29
CA GLY A 152 -7.69 0.41 12.92
C GLY A 152 -7.30 0.80 14.34
N ASN A 153 -6.01 0.69 14.68
CA ASN A 153 -5.51 1.00 16.01
C ASN A 153 -5.30 2.52 16.12
N VAL A 154 -6.39 3.24 16.30
CA VAL A 154 -6.39 4.70 16.41
C VAL A 154 -6.97 5.14 17.75
N ASP A 155 -6.26 6.05 18.42
CA ASP A 155 -6.70 6.62 19.69
C ASP A 155 -8.09 7.25 19.58
N LEU A 156 -8.89 7.12 20.65
CA LEU A 156 -10.27 7.61 20.66
C LEU A 156 -10.37 9.12 20.45
N ASP A 157 -9.34 9.87 20.86
CA ASP A 157 -9.25 11.32 20.76
C ASP A 157 -8.62 11.80 19.45
N PHE A 158 -8.06 10.89 18.65
CA PHE A 158 -7.49 11.25 17.35
C PHE A 158 -8.61 11.60 16.36
N ILE A 159 -8.54 12.81 15.81
CA ILE A 159 -9.42 13.30 14.75
C ILE A 159 -8.54 13.68 13.55
N PRO A 160 -8.80 13.14 12.34
CA PRO A 160 -8.05 13.40 11.11
C PRO A 160 -7.99 14.87 10.68
#